data_AF-A0A7Y1ZW39-F1
#
_entry.id   AF-A0A7Y1ZW39-F1
#
_cell.length_a   1.000
_cell.length_b   1.000
_cell.length_c   1.000
_cell.angle_alpha   90.00
_cell.angle_beta   90.00
_cell.angle_gamma   90.00
#
_symmetry.space_group_name_H-M   'P 1'
#
loop_
_entity.id
_entity.type
_entity.pdbx_description
1 polymer ?
#
loop_
_entity_poly.entity_id
_entity_poly.type
_entity_poly.pdbx_seq_one_letter_code
_entity_poly.pdbx_strand_id
1 'polypeptide(L)'
;DRHLFLEVHHIIHWLDGGPTDTWNLVALCPHHHRLHHHGRLGITGNADDPDGIEFSFAAGDRIHASGARPEPPGAPPPQPAGTYQHPFGERLESRWLYFNPPPRHHN
;
A
#
# COMPACT_ATOMS: atom_id res chain seq x y z
N ASP A 1 16.09 16.13 -3.55
CA ASP A 1 15.28 15.37 -2.58
C ASP A 1 14.46 14.29 -3.24
N ARG A 2 14.90 13.03 -3.17
CA ARG A 2 14.02 11.87 -3.41
C ARG A 2 13.54 11.43 -2.04
N HIS A 3 12.37 11.91 -1.65
CA HIS A 3 11.81 11.51 -0.37
C HIS A 3 11.54 10.01 -0.37
N LEU A 4 12.17 9.30 0.56
CA LEU A 4 12.09 7.86 0.82
C LEU A 4 10.77 7.49 1.52
N PHE A 5 9.65 7.97 1.00
CA PHE A 5 8.35 7.58 1.52
C PHE A 5 7.89 6.34 0.77
N LEU A 6 7.79 5.23 1.51
CA LEU A 6 7.11 4.02 1.08
C LEU A 6 5.85 3.86 1.91
N GLU A 7 4.78 3.45 1.26
CA GLU A 7 3.48 3.21 1.83
C GLU A 7 3.11 1.75 1.55
N VAL A 8 2.70 1.02 2.58
CA VAL A 8 2.25 -0.36 2.44
C VAL A 8 0.81 -0.34 1.94
N HIS A 9 0.56 -1.07 0.86
CA HIS A 9 -0.76 -1.19 0.23
C HIS A 9 -1.20 -2.66 0.14
N HIS A 10 -2.50 -2.92 0.28
CA HIS A 10 -3.06 -4.25 0.10
C HIS A 10 -3.28 -4.58 -1.39
N ILE A 11 -2.70 -5.67 -1.92
CA ILE A 11 -2.89 -6.09 -3.32
C ILE A 11 -4.38 -6.33 -3.62
N ILE A 12 -5.03 -7.14 -2.78
CA ILE A 12 -6.49 -7.21 -2.67
C ILE A 12 -6.89 -6.16 -1.66
N HIS A 13 -7.62 -5.13 -2.09
CA HIS A 13 -7.99 -4.02 -1.21
C HIS A 13 -8.65 -4.50 0.08
N TRP A 14 -8.32 -3.85 1.20
CA TRP A 14 -8.95 -4.14 2.49
C TRP A 14 -10.48 -4.02 2.44
N LEU A 15 -10.99 -3.04 1.69
CA LEU A 15 -12.43 -2.83 1.50
C LEU A 15 -13.13 -4.01 0.78
N ASP A 16 -12.38 -4.78 -0.01
CA ASP A 16 -12.84 -5.98 -0.72
C ASP A 16 -12.61 -7.25 0.12
N GLY A 17 -12.21 -7.10 1.39
CA GLY A 17 -11.95 -8.21 2.31
C GLY A 17 -10.54 -8.80 2.20
N GLY A 18 -9.59 -8.10 1.57
CA GLY A 18 -8.20 -8.54 1.52
C GLY A 18 -7.55 -8.61 2.91
N PRO A 19 -6.79 -9.68 3.24
CA PRO A 19 -6.22 -9.85 4.56
C PRO A 19 -4.98 -8.97 4.78
N THR A 20 -4.64 -8.72 6.04
CA THR A 20 -3.40 -8.01 6.45
C THR A 20 -2.27 -9.01 6.69
N ASP A 21 -2.05 -9.90 5.72
CA ASP A 21 -0.95 -10.87 5.71
C ASP A 21 0.13 -10.42 4.71
N THR A 22 1.39 -10.78 4.94
CA THR A 22 2.53 -10.27 4.17
C THR A 22 2.41 -10.53 2.66
N TRP A 23 1.87 -11.69 2.25
CA TRP A 23 1.63 -12.01 0.85
C TRP A 23 0.72 -11.01 0.12
N ASN A 24 -0.16 -10.30 0.86
CA ASN A 24 -1.10 -9.32 0.32
C ASN A 24 -0.60 -7.87 0.49
N LEU A 25 0.58 -7.64 1.06
CA LEU A 25 1.08 -6.29 1.39
C LEU A 25 2.29 -5.92 0.54
N VAL A 26 2.18 -4.85 -0.25
CA VAL A 26 3.26 -4.36 -1.14
C VAL A 26 3.66 -2.93 -0.78
N ALA A 27 4.95 -2.62 -0.79
CA ALA A 27 5.45 -1.27 -0.57
C ALA A 27 5.50 -0.47 -1.88
N LEU A 28 4.79 0.67 -1.91
CA LEU A 28 4.72 1.57 -3.06
C LEU A 28 5.18 2.97 -2.68
N CYS A 29 5.69 3.74 -3.65
CA CYS A 29 5.84 5.18 -3.42
C CYS A 29 4.46 5.87 -3.46
N PRO A 30 4.31 7.07 -2.86
CA PRO A 30 3.03 7.78 -2.81
C PRO A 30 2.38 8.03 -4.17
N HIS A 31 3.18 8.11 -5.23
CA HIS A 31 2.64 8.25 -6.59
C HIS A 31 1.95 6.96 -7.06
N HIS A 32 2.64 5.82 -6.98
CA HIS A 32 2.10 4.54 -7.44
C HIS A 32 0.99 4.00 -6.52
N HIS A 33 1.05 4.31 -5.23
CA HIS A 33 -0.03 4.00 -4.29
C HIS A 33 -1.34 4.66 -4.72
N ARG A 34 -1.32 5.96 -5.04
CA ARG A 34 -2.50 6.67 -5.58
C ARG A 34 -2.98 6.08 -6.91
N LEU A 35 -2.06 5.73 -7.81
CA LEU A 35 -2.44 5.13 -9.10
C LEU A 35 -3.16 3.80 -8.91
N HIS A 36 -2.75 2.98 -7.94
CA HIS A 36 -3.41 1.73 -7.65
C HIS A 36 -4.84 1.94 -7.12
N HIS A 37 -5.02 2.85 -6.15
CA HIS A 37 -6.36 3.23 -5.68
C HIS A 37 -7.29 3.79 -6.79
N HIS A 38 -6.71 4.40 -7.83
CA HIS A 38 -7.46 4.90 -8.97
C HIS A 38 -7.66 3.87 -10.10
N GLY A 39 -7.27 2.61 -9.90
CA GLY A 39 -7.36 1.56 -10.92
C GLY A 39 -6.44 1.79 -12.14
N ARG A 40 -5.44 2.67 -12.00
CA ARG A 40 -4.51 3.02 -13.08
C ARG A 40 -3.23 2.17 -13.07
N LEU A 41 -2.98 1.48 -11.97
CA LEU A 41 -1.91 0.51 -11.78
C LEU A 41 -2.53 -0.76 -11.19
N GLY A 42 -2.63 -1.83 -11.98
CA GLY A 42 -2.99 -3.15 -11.47
C GLY A 42 -1.80 -3.81 -10.78
N ILE A 43 -2.08 -4.50 -9.67
CA ILE A 43 -1.11 -5.30 -8.94
C ILE A 43 -1.80 -6.61 -8.59
N THR A 44 -1.16 -7.73 -8.89
CA THR A 44 -1.65 -9.08 -8.56
C THR A 44 -0.49 -9.97 -8.15
N GLY A 45 -0.79 -11.03 -7.40
CA GLY A 45 0.17 -12.09 -7.08
C GLY A 45 0.45 -12.22 -5.59
N ASN A 46 1.64 -12.74 -5.25
CA ASN A 46 2.09 -13.01 -3.89
C ASN A 46 3.35 -12.20 -3.56
N ALA A 47 3.27 -11.29 -2.60
CA ALA A 47 4.38 -10.43 -2.20
C ALA A 47 5.46 -11.13 -1.37
N ASP A 48 5.20 -12.34 -0.86
CA ASP A 48 6.21 -13.16 -0.18
C ASP A 48 7.16 -13.83 -1.19
N ASP A 49 6.77 -13.91 -2.47
CA ASP A 49 7.61 -14.38 -3.56
C ASP A 49 8.26 -13.18 -4.28
N PRO A 50 9.60 -13.06 -4.28
CA PRO A 50 10.31 -11.97 -4.94
C PRO A 50 9.96 -11.77 -6.42
N ASP A 51 9.54 -12.83 -7.11
CA ASP A 51 9.13 -12.80 -8.52
C ASP A 51 7.62 -13.01 -8.70
N GLY A 52 6.87 -13.07 -7.59
CA GLY A 52 5.46 -13.43 -7.56
C GLY A 52 4.48 -12.28 -7.80
N ILE A 53 4.98 -11.06 -8.07
CA ILE A 53 4.16 -9.87 -8.31
C ILE A 53 4.13 -9.51 -9.80
N GLU A 54 2.93 -9.28 -10.31
CA GLU A 54 2.68 -8.73 -11.63
C GLU A 54 2.07 -7.34 -11.55
N PHE A 55 2.59 -6.41 -12.34
CA PHE A 55 2.06 -5.06 -12.50
C PHE A 55 1.41 -4.93 -13.87
N SER A 56 0.27 -4.24 -13.96
CA SER A 56 -0.41 -3.96 -15.23
C SER A 56 -0.84 -2.50 -15.34
N PHE A 57 -0.96 -2.01 -16.58
CA PHE A 57 -1.56 -0.72 -16.85
C PHE A 57 -3.08 -0.77 -16.66
N ALA A 58 -3.73 0.39 -16.66
CA ALA A 58 -5.20 0.51 -16.57
C ALA A 58 -5.97 -0.35 -17.61
N ALA A 59 -5.36 -0.60 -18.78
CA ALA A 59 -5.95 -1.42 -19.84
C ALA A 59 -5.82 -2.93 -19.59
N GLY A 60 -5.09 -3.35 -18.55
CA GLY A 60 -4.81 -4.75 -18.22
C GLY A 60 -3.49 -5.28 -18.80
N ASP A 61 -2.85 -4.54 -19.71
CA ASP A 61 -1.56 -4.94 -20.28
C ASP A 61 -0.47 -5.00 -19.22
N ARG A 62 0.31 -6.09 -19.21
CA ARG A 62 1.41 -6.29 -18.28
C ARG A 62 2.51 -5.24 -18.47
N ILE A 63 2.98 -4.68 -17.37
CA ILE A 63 4.18 -3.84 -17.33
C ILE A 63 5.41 -4.76 -17.30
N HIS A 64 6.21 -4.69 -18.36
CA HIS A 64 7.47 -5.42 -18.44
C HIS A 64 8.61 -4.64 -17.78
N ALA A 65 9.59 -5.38 -17.25
CA ALA A 65 10.78 -4.78 -16.68
C ALA A 65 11.48 -3.88 -17.70
N SER A 66 11.74 -2.63 -17.32
CA SER A 66 12.43 -1.65 -18.18
C SER A 66 13.92 -1.97 -18.39
N GLY A 67 14.46 -2.95 -17.67
CA GLY A 67 15.89 -3.24 -17.58
C GLY A 67 16.66 -2.32 -16.62
N ALA A 68 16.00 -1.32 -16.02
CA ALA A 68 16.62 -0.47 -15.01
C ALA A 68 17.03 -1.29 -13.78
N ARG A 69 18.30 -1.21 -13.39
CA ARG A 69 18.85 -1.89 -12.20
C ARG A 69 19.41 -0.83 -11.25
N PRO A 70 18.59 -0.28 -10.34
CA PRO A 70 19.09 0.65 -9.33
C PRO A 70 20.15 -0.05 -8.48
N GLU A 71 21.19 0.69 -8.09
CA GLU A 71 22.23 0.18 -7.20
C GLU A 71 21.62 -0.09 -5.82
N PRO A 72 21.78 -1.32 -5.27
CA PRO A 72 21.29 -1.63 -3.93
C PRO A 72 22.00 -0.78 -2.87
N PRO A 73 21.38 -0.53 -1.71
CA PRO A 73 22.06 0.07 -0.57
C PRO A 73 23.31 -0.75 -0.19
N GLY A 74 24.47 -0.09 -0.07
CA GLY A 74 25.75 -0.74 0.24
C GLY A 74 25.92 -1.21 1.68
N ALA A 75 24.97 -0.90 2.57
CA ALA A 75 24.95 -1.32 3.96
C ALA A 75 23.50 -1.48 4.45
N PRO A 76 23.26 -2.28 5.51
CA PRO A 76 21.97 -2.35 6.17
C PRO A 76 21.47 -0.97 6.62
N PRO A 77 20.16 -0.74 6.70
CA PRO A 77 19.63 0.47 7.31
C PRO A 77 20.16 0.62 8.74
N PRO A 78 20.45 1.85 9.21
CA PRO A 78 20.89 2.07 10.58
C PRO A 78 19.84 1.53 11.55
N GLN A 79 20.27 0.98 12.68
CA GLN A 79 19.33 0.54 13.71
C GLN A 79 18.50 1.76 14.18
N PRO A 80 17.19 1.59 14.43
CA PRO A 80 16.36 2.64 14.97
C PRO A 80 16.98 3.23 16.24
N ALA A 81 17.16 4.55 16.28
CA ALA A 81 17.63 5.23 17.48
C ALA A 81 16.49 5.30 18.49
N GLY A 82 16.41 4.30 19.37
CA GLY A 82 15.44 4.24 20.47
C GLY A 82 14.39 3.15 20.31
N THR A 83 13.62 2.96 21.38
CA THR A 83 12.47 2.04 21.39
C THR A 83 11.29 2.73 20.70
N TYR A 84 10.80 2.18 19.59
CA TYR A 84 9.57 2.65 18.97
C TYR A 84 8.42 2.50 19.98
N GLN A 85 7.89 3.63 20.45
CA GLN A 85 6.65 3.67 21.20
C GLN A 85 5.50 3.81 20.20
N HIS A 86 4.77 2.73 20.00
CA HIS A 86 3.53 2.82 19.24
C HIS A 86 2.58 3.80 19.94
N PRO A 87 1.75 4.55 19.20
CA PRO A 87 0.63 5.26 19.83
C PRO A 87 -0.19 4.25 20.64
N PHE A 88 -0.84 4.70 21.73
CA PHE A 88 -1.49 3.82 22.72
C PHE A 88 -2.48 2.80 22.12
N GLY A 89 -2.94 2.99 20.87
CA GLY A 89 -3.90 2.11 20.21
C GLY A 89 -5.19 2.03 21.02
N GLU A 90 -5.47 3.08 21.80
CA GLU A 90 -6.61 3.12 22.71
C GLU A 90 -7.89 2.89 21.93
N ARG A 91 -8.85 2.25 22.61
CA ARG A 91 -10.12 1.90 21.99
C ARG A 91 -10.79 3.18 21.52
N LEU A 92 -11.20 3.20 20.26
CA LEU A 92 -11.93 4.34 19.70
C LEU A 92 -13.16 4.67 20.57
N GLU A 93 -13.14 5.85 21.18
CA GLU A 93 -14.26 6.38 21.96
C GLU A 93 -15.31 6.95 21.02
N SER A 94 -16.31 6.12 20.67
CA SER A 94 -17.36 6.47 19.71
C SER A 94 -18.24 7.65 20.14
N ARG A 95 -18.20 8.06 21.42
CA ARG A 95 -19.02 9.16 21.96
C ARG A 95 -18.80 10.53 21.30
N TRP A 96 -17.67 10.70 20.61
CA TRP A 96 -17.33 11.93 19.89
C TRP A 96 -17.42 11.79 18.37
N LEU A 97 -17.77 10.61 17.86
CA LEU A 97 -17.99 10.37 16.44
C LEU A 97 -19.48 10.41 16.14
N TYR A 98 -19.89 11.39 15.36
CA TYR A 98 -21.21 11.42 14.76
C TYR A 98 -21.08 11.09 13.27
N PHE A 99 -21.60 9.93 12.84
CA PHE A 99 -21.70 9.61 11.42
C PHE A 99 -22.89 10.37 10.84
N ASN A 100 -22.64 11.33 9.95
CA ASN A 100 -23.69 11.98 9.21
C ASN A 100 -24.04 11.11 7.99
N PRO A 101 -25.18 10.39 7.99
CA PRO A 101 -25.55 9.60 6.83
C PRO A 101 -25.73 10.54 5.62
N PRO A 102 -25.30 10.12 4.40
CA PRO A 102 -25.55 10.90 3.22
C PRO A 102 -27.07 11.13 3.06
N PRO A 103 -27.51 12.31 2.57
CA PRO A 103 -28.92 12.56 2.32
C PRO A 103 -29.47 11.46 1.42
N ARG A 104 -30.65 10.94 1.78
CA ARG A 104 -31.34 9.93 0.98
C ARG A 104 -31.63 10.55 -0.38
N HIS A 105 -30.95 10.08 -1.42
CA HIS A 105 -31.38 10.34 -2.78
C HIS A 105 -32.72 9.63 -2.97
N HIS A 106 -33.81 10.41 -2.99
CA HIS A 106 -35.07 9.95 -3.52
C HIS A 106 -34.92 9.91 -5.04
N ASN A 107 -35.06 8.70 -5.63
CA ASN A 107 -35.19 8.52 -7.08
C ASN A 107 -36.39 9.31 -7.62
#